data_AF-A0A6F9ZK18-F1
#
_entry.id   AF-A0A6F9ZK18-F1
#
_cell.length_a   1.000
_cell.length_b   1.000
_cell.length_c   1.000
_cell.angle_alpha   90.00
_cell.angle_beta   90.00
_cell.angle_gamma   90.00
#
_symmetry.space_group_name_H-M   'P 1'
#
loop_
_entity.id
_entity.type
_entity.pdbx_description
1 polymer ?
#
loop_
_entity_poly.entity_id
_entity_poly.type
_entity_poly.pdbx_seq_one_letter_code
_entity_poly.pdbx_strand_id
1 'polypeptide(L)' 'MFFSATPTGISATTAGNEATASIVGGKLIVNAPAGTSVTVYTADGRRANPSRLEKGIYIVRLGNKTLKLTAQ' A
#
# COMPACT_ATOMS: atom_id res chain seq x y z
N MET A 1 -3.28 31.71 9.86
CA MET A 1 -2.91 30.31 10.15
C MET A 1 -2.66 29.64 8.81
N PHE A 2 -1.45 29.13 8.55
CA PHE A 2 -1.07 28.53 7.27
C PHE A 2 -0.91 27.02 7.48
N PHE A 3 -1.78 26.21 6.86
CA PHE A 3 -1.66 24.76 6.85
C PHE A 3 -1.03 24.36 5.52
N SER A 4 0.10 23.65 5.56
CA SER A 4 0.80 23.17 4.37
C SER A 4 -0.03 22.08 3.68
N ALA A 5 -0.56 22.38 2.49
CA ALA A 5 -1.34 21.43 1.67
C ALA A 5 -0.45 20.45 0.87
N THR A 6 0.88 20.49 1.03
CA THR A 6 1.81 19.60 0.35
C THR A 6 1.68 18.17 0.91
N PRO A 7 1.21 17.20 0.11
CA PRO A 7 1.13 15.81 0.54
C PRO A 7 2.54 15.29 0.79
N THR A 8 2.84 14.84 2.00
CA THR A 8 4.12 14.18 2.29
C THR A 8 4.09 12.78 1.66
N GLY A 9 4.79 12.66 0.54
CA GLY A 9 5.03 11.37 -0.12
C GLY A 9 6.05 10.57 0.68
N ILE A 10 5.59 9.64 1.52
CA ILE A 10 6.48 8.62 2.08
C ILE A 10 6.86 7.66 0.93
N SER A 11 8.07 7.80 0.40
CA SER A 11 8.69 6.83 -0.52
C SER A 11 9.61 5.91 0.27
N ALA A 12 9.14 4.70 0.59
CA ALA A 12 10.02 3.65 1.07
C ALA A 12 10.65 2.94 -0.15
N THR A 13 11.91 3.25 -0.44
CA THR A 13 12.72 2.49 -1.40
C THR A 13 13.70 1.63 -0.61
N THR A 14 13.47 0.33 -0.58
CA THR A 14 14.46 -0.64 -0.10
C THR A 14 14.58 -1.75 -1.14
N ALA A 15 15.81 -1.98 -1.58
CA ALA A 15 16.18 -2.93 -2.61
C ALA A 15 16.84 -4.14 -1.92
N GLY A 16 16.21 -5.30 -1.97
CA GLY A 16 16.80 -6.56 -1.51
C GLY A 16 15.78 -7.65 -1.26
N ASN A 17 15.50 -8.52 -2.24
CA ASN A 17 14.67 -9.75 -2.11
C ASN A 17 13.37 -9.62 -1.29
N GLU A 18 12.80 -8.42 -1.30
CA GLU A 18 11.82 -7.95 -0.32
C GLU A 18 10.41 -8.24 -0.80
N ALA A 19 9.50 -8.53 0.12
CA ALA A 19 8.08 -8.64 -0.19
C ALA A 19 7.61 -7.39 -0.96
N THR A 20 7.11 -7.61 -2.19
CA THR A 20 6.62 -6.56 -3.06
C THR A 20 5.11 -6.63 -3.17
N ALA A 21 4.47 -5.49 -3.41
CA ALA A 21 3.06 -5.44 -3.73
C ALA A 21 2.79 -4.35 -4.77
N SER A 22 1.80 -4.59 -5.61
CA SER A 22 1.33 -3.67 -6.65
C SER A 22 -0.19 -3.77 -6.77
N ILE A 23 -0.85 -2.72 -7.24
CA ILE A 23 -2.29 -2.76 -7.52
C ILE A 23 -2.47 -2.73 -9.03
N VAL A 24 -3.06 -3.79 -9.60
CA VAL A 24 -3.28 -3.93 -11.05
C VAL A 24 -4.75 -4.23 -11.28
N GLY A 25 -5.42 -3.39 -12.07
CA GLY A 25 -6.85 -3.55 -12.38
C GLY A 25 -7.76 -3.58 -11.15
N GLY A 26 -7.44 -2.76 -10.14
CA GLY A 26 -8.19 -2.71 -8.87
C GLY A 26 -7.98 -3.91 -7.94
N LYS A 27 -6.99 -4.77 -8.22
CA LYS A 27 -6.62 -5.90 -7.37
C LYS A 27 -5.21 -5.76 -6.82
N LEU A 28 -5.02 -6.10 -5.55
CA LEU A 28 -3.69 -6.18 -4.96
C LEU A 28 -3.00 -7.47 -5.43
N ILE A 29 -1.82 -7.32 -6.03
CA ILE A 29 -0.88 -8.40 -6.34
C ILE A 29 0.27 -8.31 -5.34
N VAL A 30 0.55 -9.40 -4.64
CA VAL A 30 1.62 -9.49 -3.64
C VAL A 30 2.58 -10.61 -4.02
N ASN A 31 3.87 -10.33 -3.96
CA ASN A 31 4.92 -11.34 -4.01
C ASN A 31 5.66 -11.34 -2.67
N ALA A 32 5.32 -12.30 -1.82
CA ALA A 32 5.87 -12.45 -0.47
C ALA A 32 5.96 -13.95 -0.10
N PRO A 33 6.84 -14.34 0.85
CA PRO A 33 6.89 -15.72 1.34
C PRO A 33 5.55 -16.19 1.87
N ALA A 34 5.27 -17.49 1.70
CA ALA A 34 4.05 -18.11 2.24
C ALA A 34 3.96 -17.88 3.77
N GLY A 35 2.77 -17.54 4.25
CA GLY A 35 2.55 -17.18 5.66
C GLY A 35 2.76 -15.70 5.99
N THR A 36 3.17 -14.87 5.03
CA THR A 36 3.24 -13.41 5.23
C THR A 36 1.83 -12.82 5.36
N SER A 37 1.53 -12.21 6.51
CA SER A 37 0.27 -11.50 6.71
C SER A 37 0.17 -10.25 5.83
N VAL A 38 -0.91 -10.13 5.07
CA VAL A 38 -1.19 -8.98 4.20
C VAL A 38 -2.42 -8.24 4.73
N THR A 39 -2.33 -6.93 4.88
CA THR A 39 -3.50 -6.09 5.20
C THR A 39 -3.45 -4.80 4.40
N VAL A 40 -4.61 -4.41 3.85
CA VAL A 40 -4.75 -3.19 3.06
C VAL A 40 -5.57 -2.18 3.85
N TYR A 41 -5.10 -0.94 3.82
CA TYR A 41 -5.79 0.20 4.39
C TYR A 41 -5.96 1.28 3.33
N THR A 42 -7.09 1.97 3.36
CA THR A 42 -7.29 3.25 2.66
C THR A 42 -6.41 4.33 3.28
N ALA A 43 -6.22 5.45 2.57
CA ALA A 43 -5.44 6.59 3.06
C ALA A 43 -6.00 7.21 4.36
N ASP A 44 -7.29 7.01 4.66
CA ASP A 44 -7.94 7.42 5.92
C ASP A 44 -7.71 6.42 7.08
N GLY A 45 -6.96 5.33 6.84
CA GLY A 45 -6.62 4.32 7.83
C GLY A 45 -7.65 3.21 8.03
N ARG A 46 -8.77 3.20 7.27
CA ARG A 46 -9.75 2.10 7.33
C ARG A 46 -9.25 0.88 6.57
N ARG A 47 -9.68 -0.32 6.96
CA ARG A 47 -9.36 -1.55 6.21
C ARG A 47 -10.10 -1.55 4.87
N ALA A 48 -9.37 -1.88 3.80
CA ALA A 48 -9.89 -1.97 2.44
C ALA A 48 -9.95 -3.42 1.96
N ASN A 49 -10.87 -3.72 1.05
CA ASN A 49 -10.94 -5.02 0.40
C ASN A 49 -9.87 -5.10 -0.72
N PRO A 50 -8.90 -6.04 -0.66
CA PRO A 50 -7.83 -6.15 -1.65
C PRO A 50 -8.28 -6.55 -3.07
N SER A 51 -9.54 -6.99 -3.24
CA SER A 51 -10.08 -7.43 -4.54
C SER A 51 -10.85 -6.35 -5.30
N ARG A 52 -11.16 -5.23 -4.65
CA ARG A 52 -11.92 -4.10 -5.20
C ARG A 52 -11.36 -2.78 -4.67
N LEU A 53 -10.19 -2.42 -5.20
CA LEU A 53 -9.52 -1.16 -4.91
C LEU A 53 -9.89 -0.16 -6.01
N GLU A 54 -10.59 0.90 -5.63
CA GLU A 54 -10.88 2.02 -6.50
C GLU A 54 -9.64 2.89 -6.72
N LYS A 55 -9.69 3.86 -7.64
CA LYS A 55 -8.56 4.74 -7.88
C LYS A 55 -8.24 5.54 -6.62
N GLY A 56 -6.99 5.50 -6.17
CA GLY A 56 -6.60 6.17 -4.93
C GLY A 56 -5.31 5.64 -4.32
N ILE A 57 -4.99 6.18 -3.15
CA ILE A 57 -3.80 5.81 -2.37
C ILE A 57 -4.20 4.78 -1.31
N TYR A 58 -3.42 3.71 -1.22
CA TYR A 58 -3.57 2.65 -0.24
C TYR A 58 -2.28 2.41 0.52
N ILE A 59 -2.42 2.01 1.78
CA ILE A 59 -1.34 1.58 2.64
C ILE A 59 -1.44 0.07 2.76
N VAL A 60 -0.42 -0.65 2.32
CA VAL A 60 -0.36 -2.11 2.37
C VAL A 60 0.67 -2.53 3.41
N ARG A 61 0.22 -3.24 4.43
CA ARG A 61 1.09 -3.86 5.43
C ARG A 61 1.37 -5.31 5.03
N LEU A 62 2.64 -5.62 4.80
CA LEU A 62 3.17 -6.94 4.48
C LEU A 62 4.05 -7.39 5.65
N GLY A 63 3.45 -8.11 6.62
CA GLY A 63 4.12 -8.46 7.87
C GLY A 63 4.65 -7.23 8.61
N ASN A 64 5.98 -7.09 8.66
CA ASN A 64 6.69 -5.97 9.30
C ASN A 64 6.96 -4.80 8.35
N LYS A 65 6.62 -4.92 7.06
CA LYS A 65 6.81 -3.88 6.06
C LYS A 65 5.51 -3.14 5.80
N THR A 66 5.60 -1.83 5.58
CA THR A 66 4.46 -1.00 5.16
C THR A 66 4.82 -0.32 3.85
N LEU A 67 3.94 -0.44 2.86
CA LEU A 67 4.09 0.11 1.51
C LEU A 67 2.96 1.08 1.22
N LYS A 68 3.25 2.15 0.48
CA LYS A 68 2.26 3.05 -0.07
C LYS A 68 2.09 2.72 -1.55
N LEU A 69 0.89 2.33 -1.96
CA LEU A 69 0.57 1.99 -3.34
C LEU A 69 -0.50 2.93 -3.88
N THR A 70 -0.46 3.16 -5.19
CA THR A 70 -1.50 3.92 -5.90
C THR A 70 -2.24 2.97 -6.82
N ALA A 71 -3.55 2.95 -6.72
CA ALA A 71 -4.44 2.27 -7.66
C ALA A 71 -4.81 3.26 -8.78
N GLN A 72 -4.61 2.84 -10.04
CA GLN A 72 -4.87 3.65 -11.24
C GLN A 72 -6.12 3.21 -11.99
#